data_AF-A0AAP0EZD8-F1
#
_entry.id   AF-A0AAP0EZD8-F1
#
_cell.length_a   1.000
_cell.length_b   1.000
_cell.length_c   1.000
_cell.angle_alpha   90.00
_cell.angle_beta   90.00
_cell.angle_gamma   90.00
#
_symmetry.space_group_name_H-M   'P 1'
#
loop_
_entity.id
_entity.type
_entity.pdbx_description
1 polymer ?
#
loop_
_entity_poly.entity_id
_entity_poly.type
_entity_poly.pdbx_seq_one_letter_code
_entity_poly.pdbx_strand_id
1 'polypeptide(L)'
;MQSFENMYDGLLHVNNDADGGVEIEREAYREFLSSGVPNMIDVNAELLNGFFLQSNEWTEKCLKTNYYGTKAVTEALLPLLQLSDSAKIVNVSSFFGQLSLVTSQAISNEKVKEELNNIESLTEEQIGKMLVQFVKDYKENKVKDNDWPLSVSGYKIS
;
A
#
# COMPACT_ATOMS: atom_id res chain seq x y z
N MET A 1 23.62 34.22 22.60
CA MET A 1 22.28 34.38 22.03
C MET A 1 22.15 33.32 20.94
N GLN A 2 21.38 32.26 21.25
CA GLN A 2 20.96 31.08 20.49
C GLN A 2 21.97 30.35 19.58
N SER A 3 22.38 29.16 20.05
CA SER A 3 22.91 28.08 19.25
C SER A 3 21.85 27.58 18.26
N PHE A 4 22.23 27.42 16.99
CA PHE A 4 21.53 26.56 16.05
C PHE A 4 22.01 25.13 16.31
N GLU A 5 21.55 24.51 17.39
CA GLU A 5 21.78 23.10 17.67
C GLU A 5 20.52 22.29 17.28
N ASN A 6 20.72 21.37 16.33
CA ASN A 6 19.98 20.11 16.17
C ASN A 6 18.48 20.17 15.83
N MET A 7 18.11 20.78 14.70
CA MET A 7 16.74 20.67 14.18
C MET A 7 16.43 19.31 13.50
N TYR A 8 17.42 18.45 13.25
CA TYR A 8 17.24 17.16 12.56
C TYR A 8 18.05 16.02 13.17
N ASP A 9 18.11 15.93 14.50
CA ASP A 9 18.72 14.77 15.15
C ASP A 9 17.75 13.56 15.03
N GLY A 10 18.02 12.69 14.06
CA GLY A 10 17.38 11.37 13.95
C GLY A 10 16.07 11.26 13.15
N LEU A 11 15.75 12.17 12.22
CA LEU A 11 14.55 12.04 11.39
C LEU A 11 14.79 11.17 10.14
N LEU A 12 14.17 9.98 10.09
CA LEU A 12 14.10 9.15 8.89
C LEU A 12 12.71 9.30 8.25
N HIS A 13 12.69 9.92 7.08
CA HIS A 13 11.55 9.83 6.17
C HIS A 13 11.73 8.60 5.30
N VAL A 14 10.97 7.53 5.58
CA VAL A 14 10.87 6.40 4.67
C VAL A 14 9.79 6.75 3.66
N ASN A 15 10.14 7.63 2.72
CA ASN A 15 9.35 7.88 1.53
C ASN A 15 9.96 7.07 0.39
N ASN A 16 9.69 5.75 0.39
CA ASN A 16 9.98 4.98 -0.80
C ASN A 16 9.15 5.57 -1.94
N ASP A 17 9.72 5.69 -3.14
CA ASP A 17 9.02 6.21 -4.32
C ASP A 17 7.77 5.34 -4.53
N ALA A 18 6.61 5.82 -4.08
CA ALA A 18 5.44 4.99 -3.94
C ALA A 18 5.03 4.48 -5.33
N ASP A 19 5.17 3.18 -5.55
CA ASP A 19 4.80 2.56 -6.80
C ASP A 19 3.30 2.26 -6.77
N GLY A 20 2.56 2.79 -7.73
CA GLY A 20 1.10 2.67 -7.78
C GLY A 20 0.59 1.28 -8.15
N GLY A 21 1.47 0.32 -8.48
CA GLY A 21 1.09 -1.04 -8.86
C GLY A 21 0.24 -1.15 -10.13
N VAL A 22 0.24 -0.10 -10.95
CA VAL A 22 -0.55 0.01 -12.18
C VAL A 22 0.23 0.79 -13.23
N GLU A 23 0.04 0.40 -14.49
CA GLU A 23 0.34 1.26 -15.62
C GLU A 23 -0.93 2.04 -16.00
N ILE A 24 -0.77 3.33 -16.31
CA ILE A 24 -1.89 4.26 -16.51
C ILE A 24 -1.88 4.77 -17.94
N GLU A 25 -2.99 4.60 -18.65
CA GLU A 25 -3.28 5.31 -19.90
C GLU A 25 -3.62 6.76 -19.57
N ARG A 26 -2.58 7.61 -19.55
CA ARG A 26 -2.62 8.96 -18.96
C ARG A 26 -3.66 9.86 -19.60
N GLU A 27 -3.74 9.91 -20.92
CA GLU A 27 -4.65 10.79 -21.65
C GLU A 27 -6.11 10.39 -21.39
N ALA A 28 -6.41 9.11 -21.55
CA ALA A 28 -7.75 8.55 -21.34
C ALA A 28 -8.20 8.71 -19.87
N TYR A 29 -7.29 8.47 -18.92
CA TYR A 29 -7.59 8.65 -17.50
C TYR A 29 -7.83 10.13 -17.13
N ARG A 30 -7.09 11.08 -17.73
CA ARG A 30 -7.29 12.52 -17.50
C ARG A 30 -8.64 13.00 -18.01
N GLU A 31 -9.06 12.52 -19.18
CA GLU A 31 -10.40 12.81 -19.71
C GLU A 31 -11.49 12.20 -18.82
N PHE A 32 -11.30 10.96 -18.36
CA PHE A 32 -12.19 10.29 -17.41
C PHE A 32 -12.36 11.09 -16.12
N LEU A 33 -11.27 11.54 -15.50
CA LEU A 33 -11.32 12.37 -14.29
C LEU A 33 -12.07 13.69 -14.52
N SER A 34 -11.92 14.28 -15.71
CA SER A 34 -12.59 15.53 -16.09
C SER A 34 -14.10 15.38 -16.30
N SER A 35 -14.61 14.13 -16.38
CA SER A 35 -16.02 13.82 -16.62
C SER A 35 -16.88 13.66 -15.36
N GLY A 36 -16.28 13.62 -14.16
CA GLY A 36 -16.99 13.71 -12.88
C GLY A 36 -17.54 12.38 -12.28
N VAL A 37 -17.03 11.21 -12.66
CA VAL A 37 -17.46 9.86 -12.21
C VAL A 37 -16.23 9.01 -11.83
N PRO A 38 -16.25 8.13 -10.81
CA PRO A 38 -15.91 8.38 -9.41
C PRO A 38 -14.50 7.88 -9.02
N ASN A 39 -14.10 8.26 -7.80
CA ASN A 39 -12.95 7.79 -7.02
C ASN A 39 -12.55 6.32 -7.29
N MET A 40 -11.24 6.02 -7.25
CA MET A 40 -10.63 4.70 -7.46
C MET A 40 -11.09 3.66 -6.39
N ILE A 41 -12.34 3.23 -6.47
CA ILE A 41 -12.99 2.26 -5.57
C ILE A 41 -13.44 1.04 -6.37
N ASP A 42 -13.59 -0.10 -5.69
CA ASP A 42 -13.78 -1.40 -6.35
C ASP A 42 -15.11 -1.54 -7.09
N VAL A 43 -16.13 -0.77 -6.70
CA VAL A 43 -17.41 -0.69 -7.44
C VAL A 43 -17.19 -0.23 -8.89
N ASN A 44 -16.10 0.51 -9.16
CA ASN A 44 -15.76 0.98 -10.50
C ASN A 44 -14.65 0.14 -11.16
N ALA A 45 -14.23 -1.00 -10.58
CA ALA A 45 -13.04 -1.72 -11.05
C ALA A 45 -13.11 -2.11 -12.54
N GLU A 46 -14.28 -2.55 -13.03
CA GLU A 46 -14.46 -2.89 -14.45
C GLU A 46 -14.26 -1.69 -15.38
N LEU A 47 -14.73 -0.51 -14.97
CA LEU A 47 -14.54 0.75 -15.69
C LEU A 47 -13.06 1.18 -15.64
N LEU A 48 -12.41 0.99 -14.49
CA LEU A 48 -11.01 1.34 -14.27
C LEU A 48 -10.04 0.45 -15.05
N ASN A 49 -10.40 -0.80 -15.36
CA ASN A 49 -9.58 -1.69 -16.19
C ASN A 49 -9.32 -1.14 -17.61
N GLY A 50 -10.16 -0.21 -18.10
CA GLY A 50 -9.92 0.49 -19.36
C GLY A 50 -8.82 1.56 -19.30
N PHE A 51 -8.35 1.93 -18.10
CA PHE A 51 -7.38 3.00 -17.87
C PHE A 51 -6.16 2.55 -17.06
N PHE A 52 -6.34 1.54 -16.21
CA PHE A 52 -5.35 1.00 -15.31
C PHE A 52 -5.03 -0.44 -15.70
N LEU A 53 -3.83 -0.64 -16.25
CA LEU A 53 -3.30 -1.96 -16.46
C LEU A 53 -2.65 -2.44 -15.16
N GLN A 54 -3.35 -3.33 -14.47
CA GLN A 54 -2.84 -4.04 -13.30
C GLN A 54 -2.33 -5.41 -13.76
N SER A 55 -1.12 -5.77 -13.35
CA SER A 55 -0.52 -7.07 -13.70
C SER A 55 0.18 -7.69 -12.50
N ASN A 56 0.52 -8.97 -12.61
CA ASN A 56 1.30 -9.66 -11.58
C ASN A 56 2.65 -8.94 -11.35
N GLU A 57 3.30 -8.50 -12.44
CA GLU A 57 4.57 -7.78 -12.39
C GLU A 57 4.44 -6.43 -11.67
N TRP A 58 3.41 -5.65 -12.03
CA TRP A 58 3.16 -4.36 -11.38
C TRP A 58 2.79 -4.52 -9.90
N THR A 59 2.01 -5.55 -9.57
CA THR A 59 1.63 -5.87 -8.19
C THR A 59 2.83 -6.27 -7.35
N GLU A 60 3.70 -7.16 -7.87
CA GLU A 60 4.92 -7.57 -7.18
C GLU A 60 5.89 -6.40 -6.99
N LYS A 61 6.05 -5.56 -8.03
CA LYS A 61 6.89 -4.37 -7.95
C LYS A 61 6.36 -3.40 -6.88
N CYS A 62 5.06 -3.18 -6.83
CA CYS A 62 4.39 -2.35 -5.83
C CYS A 62 4.68 -2.83 -4.41
N LEU A 63 4.45 -4.11 -4.11
CA LEU A 63 4.72 -4.69 -2.79
C LEU A 63 6.22 -4.65 -2.44
N LYS A 64 7.08 -4.96 -3.41
CA LYS A 64 8.53 -4.92 -3.23
C LYS A 64 9.01 -3.53 -2.85
N THR A 65 8.45 -2.50 -3.46
CA THR A 65 8.77 -1.11 -3.15
C THR A 65 8.09 -0.71 -1.84
N ASN A 66 6.77 -0.57 -1.83
CA ASN A 66 6.05 0.13 -0.77
C ASN A 66 6.11 -0.60 0.58
N TYR A 67 6.06 -1.93 0.61
CA TYR A 67 6.14 -2.71 1.85
C TYR A 67 7.57 -3.17 2.14
N TYR A 68 8.12 -4.07 1.29
CA TYR A 68 9.39 -4.74 1.59
C TYR A 68 10.57 -3.76 1.57
N GLY A 69 10.57 -2.78 0.66
CA GLY A 69 11.60 -1.74 0.59
C GLY A 69 11.56 -0.84 1.82
N THR A 70 10.37 -0.40 2.22
CA THR A 70 10.17 0.40 3.45
C THR A 70 10.65 -0.35 4.69
N LYS A 71 10.28 -1.63 4.80
CA LYS A 71 10.74 -2.52 5.88
C LYS A 71 12.26 -2.65 5.88
N ALA A 72 12.88 -2.98 4.74
CA ALA A 72 14.31 -3.19 4.64
C ALA A 72 15.12 -1.92 4.99
N VAL A 73 14.68 -0.74 4.53
CA VAL A 73 15.31 0.54 4.89
C VAL A 73 15.17 0.82 6.39
N THR A 74 13.99 0.56 6.94
CA THR A 74 13.72 0.73 8.37
C THR A 74 14.63 -0.18 9.21
N GLU A 75 14.70 -1.47 8.89
CA GLU A 75 15.55 -2.44 9.58
C GLU A 75 17.03 -2.08 9.50
N ALA A 76 17.50 -1.67 8.31
CA ALA A 76 18.91 -1.31 8.10
C ALA A 76 19.33 -0.06 8.89
N LEU A 77 18.41 0.90 9.08
CA LEU A 77 18.68 2.15 9.78
C LEU A 77 18.31 2.11 11.26
N LEU A 78 17.55 1.10 11.70
CA LEU A 78 17.10 0.96 13.09
C LEU A 78 18.25 1.04 14.12
N PRO A 79 19.43 0.39 13.92
CA PRO A 79 20.53 0.50 14.88
C PRO A 79 21.08 1.92 15.00
N LEU A 80 21.06 2.70 13.91
CA LEU A 80 21.51 4.09 13.93
C LEU A 80 20.48 5.01 14.58
N LEU A 81 19.20 4.77 14.31
CA LEU A 81 18.10 5.51 14.94
C LEU A 81 18.09 5.32 16.46
N GLN A 82 18.44 4.13 16.95
CA GLN A 82 18.57 3.86 18.38
C GLN A 82 19.67 4.67 19.09
N LEU A 83 20.59 5.29 18.36
CA LEU A 83 21.61 6.18 18.92
C LEU A 83 21.10 7.60 19.17
N SER A 84 19.95 7.96 18.61
CA SER A 84 19.38 9.30 18.75
C SER A 84 18.32 9.31 19.86
N ASP A 85 18.41 10.29 20.75
CA ASP A 85 17.42 10.51 21.82
C ASP A 85 16.05 10.97 21.30
N SER A 86 15.95 11.33 20.01
CA SER A 86 14.75 11.87 19.38
C SER A 86 14.41 11.26 18.02
N ALA A 87 14.85 10.03 17.76
CA ALA A 87 14.61 9.37 16.48
C ALA A 87 13.12 9.31 16.11
N LYS A 88 12.82 9.59 14.84
CA LYS A 88 11.47 9.53 14.28
C LYS A 88 11.49 8.77 12.96
N ILE A 89 10.58 7.80 12.83
CA ILE A 89 10.29 7.12 11.57
C ILE A 89 8.94 7.61 11.09
N VAL A 90 8.91 8.15 9.87
CA VAL A 90 7.66 8.56 9.21
C VAL A 90 7.50 7.70 7.96
N ASN A 91 6.48 6.83 7.97
CA ASN A 91 6.04 6.08 6.80
C ASN A 91 4.97 6.88 6.08
N VAL A 92 5.20 7.17 4.80
CA VAL A 92 4.22 7.87 3.96
C VAL A 92 3.26 6.84 3.37
N SER A 93 2.00 6.88 3.78
CA SER A 93 0.95 5.99 3.29
C SER A 93 -0.09 6.77 2.48
N SER A 94 -1.17 6.10 2.08
CA SER A 94 -2.22 6.64 1.20
C SER A 94 -3.60 6.52 1.83
N PHE A 95 -4.51 7.39 1.41
CA PHE A 95 -5.95 7.23 1.67
C PHE A 95 -6.44 5.85 1.23
N PHE A 96 -5.88 5.27 0.16
CA PHE A 96 -6.26 3.95 -0.34
C PHE A 96 -5.86 2.77 0.55
N GLY A 97 -4.95 2.97 1.51
CA GLY A 97 -4.61 1.97 2.53
C GLY A 97 -5.63 1.88 3.68
N GLN A 98 -6.69 2.69 3.66
CA GLN A 98 -7.76 2.58 4.65
C GLN A 98 -8.45 1.22 4.55
N LEU A 99 -8.61 0.53 5.69
CA LEU A 99 -9.27 -0.77 5.74
C LEU A 99 -10.68 -0.72 5.12
N SER A 100 -11.40 0.39 5.24
CA SER A 100 -12.71 0.58 4.61
C SER A 100 -12.68 0.48 3.08
N LEU A 101 -11.55 0.75 2.42
CA LEU A 101 -11.35 0.72 0.97
C LEU A 101 -10.64 -0.55 0.48
N VAL A 102 -9.89 -1.19 1.37
CA VAL A 102 -9.34 -2.55 1.17
C VAL A 102 -10.43 -3.60 1.32
N THR A 103 -11.49 -3.31 2.09
CA THR A 103 -12.53 -4.28 2.46
C THR A 103 -13.94 -3.80 2.10
N SER A 104 -14.07 -2.83 1.19
CA SER A 104 -15.35 -2.17 0.89
C SER A 104 -16.40 -3.14 0.32
N GLN A 105 -17.40 -3.45 1.16
CA GLN A 105 -18.82 -3.88 1.00
C GLN A 105 -19.34 -4.71 -0.18
N ALA A 106 -18.67 -4.83 -1.32
CA ALA A 106 -19.09 -5.75 -2.39
C ALA A 106 -18.29 -7.06 -2.38
N ILE A 107 -17.10 -7.03 -1.78
CA ILE A 107 -16.05 -8.05 -1.86
C ILE A 107 -15.28 -7.94 -0.55
N SER A 108 -15.64 -8.73 0.47
CA SER A 108 -15.00 -8.64 1.79
C SER A 108 -14.24 -9.92 2.14
N ASN A 109 -12.92 -9.84 2.07
CA ASN A 109 -12.08 -10.79 2.80
C ASN A 109 -12.17 -10.44 4.30
N GLU A 110 -13.28 -10.82 4.94
CA GLU A 110 -13.56 -10.54 6.36
C GLU A 110 -12.44 -11.04 7.27
N LYS A 111 -11.75 -12.11 6.86
CA LYS A 111 -10.59 -12.64 7.58
C LYS A 111 -9.42 -11.65 7.57
N VAL A 112 -9.04 -11.12 6.41
CA VAL A 112 -7.99 -10.08 6.30
C VAL A 112 -8.39 -8.83 7.08
N LYS A 113 -9.67 -8.45 7.03
CA LYS A 113 -10.19 -7.32 7.79
C LYS A 113 -10.09 -7.53 9.31
N GLU A 114 -10.45 -8.70 9.80
CA GLU A 114 -10.37 -9.04 11.22
C GLU A 114 -8.91 -9.06 11.70
N GLU A 115 -8.03 -9.69 10.92
CA GLU A 115 -6.59 -9.75 11.20
C GLU A 115 -5.97 -8.35 11.25
N LEU A 116 -6.26 -7.47 10.28
CA LEU A 116 -5.71 -6.11 10.23
C LEU A 116 -6.35 -5.14 11.25
N ASN A 117 -7.58 -5.37 11.70
CA ASN A 117 -8.21 -4.55 12.74
C ASN A 117 -7.72 -4.89 14.15
N ASN A 118 -7.18 -6.10 14.37
CA ASN A 118 -6.73 -6.52 15.68
C ASN A 118 -5.28 -6.09 15.96
N ILE A 119 -5.11 -4.76 16.13
CA ILE A 119 -3.80 -4.10 16.31
C ILE A 119 -2.99 -4.72 17.47
N GLU A 120 -3.64 -5.14 18.55
CA GLU A 120 -2.95 -5.70 19.73
C GLU A 120 -2.28 -7.05 19.46
N SER A 121 -2.77 -7.80 18.47
CA SER A 121 -2.25 -9.13 18.13
C SER A 121 -1.53 -9.17 16.79
N LEU A 122 -1.49 -8.06 16.05
CA LEU A 122 -0.93 -8.00 14.71
C LEU A 122 0.59 -8.14 14.75
N THR A 123 1.10 -9.12 14.00
CA THR A 123 2.54 -9.43 13.91
C THR A 123 3.04 -9.31 12.48
N GLU A 124 4.35 -9.08 12.33
CA GLU A 124 4.99 -9.09 11.01
C GLU A 124 4.80 -10.41 10.26
N GLU A 125 4.71 -11.54 10.98
CA GLU A 125 4.49 -12.86 10.39
C GLU A 125 3.09 -12.96 9.77
N GLN A 126 2.06 -12.43 10.45
CA GLN A 126 0.69 -12.39 9.91
C GLN A 126 0.61 -11.51 8.67
N ILE A 127 1.20 -10.31 8.72
CA ILE A 127 1.25 -9.42 7.54
C ILE A 127 2.00 -10.11 6.39
N GLY A 128 3.13 -10.75 6.67
CA GLY A 128 3.90 -11.51 5.67
C GLY A 128 3.09 -12.64 5.03
N LYS A 129 2.34 -13.42 5.84
CA LYS A 129 1.45 -14.48 5.34
C LYS A 129 0.33 -13.93 4.46
N MET A 130 -0.29 -12.82 4.87
CA MET A 130 -1.31 -12.13 4.08
C MET A 130 -0.77 -11.70 2.71
N LEU A 131 0.40 -11.06 2.67
CA LEU A 131 1.01 -10.59 1.42
C LEU A 131 1.38 -11.76 0.49
N VAL A 132 1.92 -12.86 1.04
CA VAL A 132 2.21 -14.07 0.26
C VAL A 132 0.94 -14.67 -0.32
N GLN A 133 -0.14 -14.72 0.48
CA GLN A 133 -1.44 -15.23 0.02
C GLN A 133 -2.03 -14.33 -1.08
N PHE A 134 -1.97 -13.01 -0.91
CA PHE A 134 -2.41 -12.06 -1.92
C PHE A 134 -1.66 -12.22 -3.25
N VAL A 135 -0.32 -12.29 -3.24
CA VAL A 135 0.48 -12.50 -4.46
C VAL A 135 0.14 -13.83 -5.13
N LYS A 136 -0.07 -14.89 -4.35
CA LYS A 136 -0.49 -16.20 -4.86
C LYS A 136 -1.85 -16.10 -5.55
N ASP A 137 -2.83 -15.49 -4.90
CA ASP A 137 -4.19 -15.36 -5.43
C ASP A 137 -4.23 -14.47 -6.66
N TYR A 138 -3.40 -13.43 -6.69
CA TYR A 138 -3.24 -12.57 -7.85
C TYR A 138 -2.71 -13.38 -9.06
N LYS A 139 -1.66 -14.20 -8.88
CA LYS A 139 -1.12 -15.08 -9.92
C LYS A 139 -2.09 -16.14 -10.42
N GLU A 140 -2.92 -16.66 -9.52
CA GLU A 140 -3.93 -17.67 -9.83
C GLU A 140 -5.23 -17.08 -10.41
N ASN A 141 -5.28 -15.76 -10.65
CA ASN A 141 -6.49 -15.02 -11.08
C ASN A 141 -7.67 -15.15 -10.10
N LYS A 142 -7.38 -15.30 -8.80
CA LYS A 142 -8.35 -15.46 -7.70
C LYS A 142 -8.57 -14.18 -6.90
N VAL A 143 -8.14 -13.02 -7.40
CA VAL A 143 -8.32 -11.72 -6.72
C VAL A 143 -9.79 -11.50 -6.37
N LYS A 144 -10.69 -11.68 -7.35
CA LYS A 144 -12.14 -11.54 -7.16
C LYS A 144 -12.71 -12.67 -6.30
N ASP A 145 -12.28 -13.90 -6.52
CA ASP A 145 -12.82 -15.09 -5.85
C ASP A 145 -12.48 -15.14 -4.36
N ASN A 146 -11.33 -14.57 -3.96
CA ASN A 146 -10.84 -14.52 -2.58
C ASN A 146 -11.01 -13.14 -1.94
N ASP A 147 -11.92 -12.36 -2.52
CA ASP A 147 -12.35 -11.08 -2.02
C ASP A 147 -11.25 -10.02 -1.77
N TRP A 148 -10.23 -10.00 -2.64
CA TRP A 148 -9.22 -8.96 -2.64
C TRP A 148 -9.73 -7.69 -3.36
N PRO A 149 -9.15 -6.51 -3.07
CA PRO A 149 -9.49 -5.29 -3.79
C PRO A 149 -9.29 -5.46 -5.29
N LEU A 150 -10.22 -4.94 -6.10
CA LEU A 150 -10.19 -5.11 -7.55
C LEU A 150 -9.54 -3.94 -8.29
N SER A 151 -9.61 -2.75 -7.73
CA SER A 151 -9.02 -1.53 -8.29
C SER A 151 -7.73 -1.19 -7.55
N VAL A 152 -6.67 -0.83 -8.30
CA VAL A 152 -5.33 -0.50 -7.77
C VAL A 152 -4.90 -1.46 -6.65
N SER A 153 -5.12 -2.76 -6.88
CA SER A 153 -5.14 -3.80 -5.85
C SER A 153 -3.81 -3.91 -5.11
N GLY A 154 -2.70 -3.99 -5.86
CA GLY A 154 -1.36 -4.02 -5.29
C GLY A 154 -1.06 -2.83 -4.40
N TYR A 155 -1.55 -1.64 -4.77
CA TYR A 155 -1.31 -0.40 -4.02
C TYR A 155 -2.15 -0.29 -2.75
N LYS A 156 -3.38 -0.80 -2.75
CA LYS A 156 -4.22 -0.87 -1.56
C LYS A 156 -3.68 -1.83 -0.50
N ILE A 157 -3.04 -2.91 -0.94
CA ILE A 157 -2.51 -3.97 -0.08
C ILE A 157 -1.07 -3.68 0.41
N SER A 158 -0.31 -2.86 -0.30
CA SER A 158 1.11 -2.58 -0.03
C SER A 158 1.38 -1.69 1.18
#